data_AF-A0A6P6ULR0-F1
#
_entry.id   AF-A0A6P6ULR0-F1
#
_cell.length_a   1.000
_cell.length_b   1.000
_cell.length_c   1.000
_cell.angle_alpha   90.00
_cell.angle_beta   90.00
_cell.angle_gamma   90.00
#
_symmetry.space_group_name_H-M   'P 1'
#
loop_
_entity.id
_entity.type
_entity.pdbx_description
1 polymer ?
#
loop_
_entity_poly.entity_id
_entity_poly.type
_entity_poly.pdbx_seq_one_letter_code
_entity_poly.pdbx_strand_id
1 'polypeptide(L)'
;MHAFTYQVKENKLWDLPLWKWEMLISVIISGHLVTGWGVRIIVFTTEQAFVSKNMRVLYFVYGMKKAVQHCIWLTLILIVWHYLVAENMGLETRSKALTRVSKALLCLVVGSLVWLVKVFFVKVLASSFYNKTFFERAKVYLFKQYVIKKLSAPPDGGEQSEEDAAKVGGETKPKDLPQFLRRGFSKRKGQESSKGRQRKLVRRKAPGLLLKMWLSMVHSGLLDGLSTLDEGLPDSSDDEDEKSLSCKAEKVAKKIFKNVAKNSEVIVLEDLKQFMKADKASLAMHLFEGTAGTEGINEHSFTRWMVDAYKERIYLQLSLSDTKTAVDELHHLMDAVVIIIIVIIWLLIFELAVAHFIVIISSQLLLVGFIFQNTLKTVFEAIIFLFIMHPYDVGDRCEIEEVQMVVVEMNILTTEFERYDGQKIIYPNSILATKPIGNYNRSPHMGIKLNSPSTSLLHGTKFSLCSTI
;
A
#
# COMPACT_ATOMS: atom_id res chain seq x y z
N MET A 1 -20.26 -19.82 55.21
CA MET A 1 -19.79 -18.72 54.33
C MET A 1 -18.87 -17.74 55.06
N HIS A 2 -19.20 -17.26 56.26
CA HIS A 2 -18.35 -16.33 57.05
C HIS A 2 -17.00 -16.90 57.53
N ALA A 3 -16.88 -18.21 57.76
CA ALA A 3 -15.62 -18.86 58.16
C ALA A 3 -14.64 -19.02 56.99
N PHE A 4 -15.14 -19.16 55.75
CA PHE A 4 -14.33 -19.33 54.55
C PHE A 4 -13.66 -18.00 54.14
N THR A 5 -14.33 -16.87 54.39
CA THR A 5 -13.79 -15.52 54.14
C THR A 5 -12.69 -15.11 55.12
N TYR A 6 -12.60 -15.72 56.30
CA TYR A 6 -11.58 -15.38 57.31
C TYR A 6 -10.24 -16.07 57.04
N GLN A 7 -10.24 -17.35 56.61
CA GLN A 7 -8.99 -18.07 56.31
C GLN A 7 -8.25 -17.55 55.07
N VAL A 8 -8.96 -16.97 54.09
CA VAL A 8 -8.31 -16.37 52.90
C VAL A 8 -7.49 -15.12 53.26
N LYS A 9 -7.74 -14.51 54.43
CA LYS A 9 -7.07 -13.27 54.87
C LYS A 9 -5.67 -13.50 55.47
N GLU A 10 -5.35 -14.72 55.91
CA GLU A 10 -4.06 -15.04 56.56
C GLU A 10 -2.97 -15.46 55.58
N ASN A 11 -3.33 -15.95 54.39
CA ASN A 11 -2.36 -16.35 53.39
C ASN A 11 -1.92 -15.13 52.58
N LYS A 12 -0.80 -14.53 52.96
CA LYS A 12 -0.13 -13.46 52.19
C LYS A 12 0.94 -14.08 51.30
N LEU A 13 0.87 -13.79 50.00
CA LEU A 13 1.92 -14.15 49.03
C LEU A 13 2.62 -12.85 48.61
N TRP A 14 3.92 -12.74 48.91
CA TRP A 14 4.74 -11.55 48.63
C TRP A 14 4.12 -10.25 49.16
N ASP A 15 3.62 -10.28 50.39
CA ASP A 15 2.98 -9.18 51.10
C ASP A 15 1.63 -8.69 50.51
N LEU A 16 1.10 -9.36 49.49
CA LEU A 16 -0.28 -9.16 49.02
C LEU A 16 -1.24 -10.26 49.48
N PRO A 17 -2.49 -9.90 49.84
CA PRO A 17 -3.53 -10.89 50.08
C PRO A 17 -3.88 -11.63 48.78
N LEU A 18 -4.15 -12.93 48.86
CA LEU A 18 -4.43 -13.80 47.70
C LEU A 18 -5.58 -13.30 46.81
N TRP A 19 -6.61 -12.67 47.36
CA TRP A 19 -7.72 -12.13 46.56
C TRP A 19 -7.22 -11.11 45.52
N LYS A 20 -6.21 -10.28 45.84
CA LYS A 20 -5.69 -9.30 44.87
C LYS A 20 -5.03 -9.97 43.67
N TRP A 21 -4.43 -11.15 43.86
CA TRP A 21 -3.92 -11.99 42.78
C TRP A 21 -5.06 -12.60 41.94
N GLU A 22 -6.14 -13.05 42.58
CA GLU A 22 -7.33 -13.52 41.85
C GLU A 22 -7.96 -12.41 40.99
N MET A 23 -8.01 -11.18 41.50
CA MET A 23 -8.47 -10.01 40.74
C MET A 23 -7.58 -9.75 39.52
N LEU A 24 -6.26 -9.84 39.68
CA LEU A 24 -5.33 -9.65 38.58
C LEU A 24 -5.47 -10.74 37.50
N ILE A 25 -5.61 -12.00 37.89
CA ILE A 25 -5.86 -13.11 36.95
C ILE A 25 -7.18 -12.89 36.19
N SER A 26 -8.23 -12.46 36.89
CA SER A 26 -9.51 -12.12 36.27
C SER A 26 -9.38 -10.98 35.24
N VAL A 27 -8.63 -9.92 35.56
CA VAL A 27 -8.36 -8.80 34.64
C VAL A 27 -7.54 -9.23 33.43
N ILE A 28 -6.57 -10.13 33.59
CA ILE A 28 -5.77 -10.66 32.47
C ILE A 28 -6.68 -11.39 31.47
N ILE A 29 -7.54 -12.29 31.96
CA ILE A 29 -8.43 -13.10 31.13
C ILE A 29 -9.53 -12.23 30.49
N SER A 30 -10.24 -11.43 31.29
CA SER A 30 -11.33 -10.59 30.82
C SER A 30 -10.83 -9.43 29.93
N GLY A 31 -9.67 -8.85 30.26
CA GLY A 31 -9.06 -7.77 29.49
C GLY A 31 -8.68 -8.19 28.08
N HIS A 32 -8.22 -9.43 27.86
CA HIS A 32 -7.87 -9.89 26.51
C HIS A 32 -9.12 -10.01 25.62
N LEU A 33 -10.23 -10.47 26.20
CA LEU A 33 -11.51 -10.56 25.53
C LEU A 33 -12.06 -9.17 25.19
N VAL A 34 -12.10 -8.27 26.18
CA VAL A 34 -12.63 -6.90 26.03
C VAL A 34 -11.83 -6.10 25.00
N THR A 35 -10.50 -6.18 25.04
CA THR A 35 -9.65 -5.51 24.05
C THR A 35 -9.84 -6.08 22.65
N GLY A 36 -10.04 -7.40 22.50
CA GLY A 36 -10.35 -8.03 21.23
C GLY A 36 -11.67 -7.56 20.62
N TRP A 37 -12.72 -7.43 21.45
CA TRP A 37 -14.01 -6.86 21.04
C TRP A 37 -13.89 -5.38 20.71
N GLY A 38 -13.21 -4.59 21.56
CA GLY A 38 -13.01 -3.16 21.36
C GLY A 38 -12.31 -2.84 20.04
N VAL A 39 -11.20 -3.53 19.73
CA VAL A 39 -10.50 -3.32 18.46
C VAL A 39 -11.36 -3.75 17.27
N ARG A 40 -12.19 -4.81 17.39
CA ARG A 40 -13.12 -5.21 16.33
C ARG A 40 -14.15 -4.11 16.03
N ILE A 41 -14.67 -3.45 17.07
CA ILE A 41 -15.58 -2.30 16.92
C ILE A 41 -14.86 -1.10 16.28
N ILE A 42 -13.62 -0.81 16.69
CA ILE A 42 -12.81 0.26 16.08
C ILE A 42 -12.55 -0.01 14.60
N VAL A 43 -12.21 -1.25 14.23
CA VAL A 43 -12.03 -1.63 12.83
C VAL A 43 -13.33 -1.47 12.05
N PHE A 44 -14.46 -1.94 12.58
CA PHE A 44 -15.77 -1.80 11.95
C PHE A 44 -16.21 -0.34 11.76
N THR A 45 -16.01 0.51 12.78
CA THR A 45 -16.32 1.95 12.67
C THR A 45 -15.40 2.65 11.66
N THR A 46 -14.12 2.25 11.59
CA THR A 46 -13.18 2.76 10.59
C THR A 46 -13.53 2.30 9.17
N GLU A 47 -13.97 1.05 9.00
CA GLU A 47 -14.53 0.52 7.76
C GLU A 47 -15.71 1.39 7.29
N GLN A 48 -16.72 1.55 8.15
CA GLN A 48 -17.92 2.33 7.82
C GLN A 48 -17.60 3.79 7.45
N ALA A 49 -16.64 4.42 8.12
CA ALA A 49 -16.26 5.81 7.88
C ALA A 49 -15.43 6.02 6.58
N PHE A 50 -14.57 5.07 6.20
CA PHE A 50 -13.56 5.27 5.14
C PHE A 50 -13.73 4.43 3.87
N VAL A 51 -14.68 3.49 3.82
CA VAL A 51 -14.95 2.60 2.66
C VAL A 51 -15.19 3.37 1.35
N SER A 52 -15.72 4.60 1.40
CA SER A 52 -15.97 5.39 0.18
C SER A 52 -14.78 6.19 -0.35
N LYS A 53 -13.69 6.37 0.43
CA LYS A 53 -12.62 7.33 0.06
C LYS A 53 -11.20 6.75 0.05
N ASN A 54 -10.83 5.76 0.86
CA ASN A 54 -9.43 5.30 0.95
C ASN A 54 -9.28 3.82 1.40
N MET A 55 -9.33 2.85 0.48
CA MET A 55 -9.02 1.43 0.77
C MET A 55 -7.62 1.18 1.33
N ARG A 56 -6.69 2.12 1.11
CA ARG A 56 -5.33 2.08 1.68
C ARG A 56 -5.33 2.11 3.20
N VAL A 57 -6.26 2.85 3.79
CA VAL A 57 -6.40 2.96 5.25
C VAL A 57 -6.93 1.66 5.85
N LEU A 58 -7.79 0.94 5.11
CA LEU A 58 -8.35 -0.30 5.59
C LEU A 58 -7.31 -1.41 5.75
N TYR A 59 -6.45 -1.61 4.75
CA TYR A 59 -5.33 -2.56 4.82
C TYR A 59 -4.39 -2.23 5.98
N PHE A 60 -4.12 -0.94 6.17
CA PHE A 60 -3.26 -0.44 7.25
C PHE A 60 -3.84 -0.72 8.64
N VAL A 61 -5.12 -0.38 8.84
CA VAL A 61 -5.84 -0.57 10.11
C VAL A 61 -5.95 -2.06 10.46
N TYR A 62 -6.24 -2.92 9.47
CA TYR A 62 -6.32 -4.36 9.69
C TYR A 62 -4.97 -4.97 10.08
N GLY A 63 -3.88 -4.48 9.49
CA GLY A 63 -2.52 -4.90 9.80
C GLY A 63 -2.06 -4.56 11.22
N MET A 64 -2.55 -3.45 11.80
CA MET A 64 -2.16 -3.01 13.15
C MET A 64 -3.00 -3.62 14.28
N LYS A 65 -4.15 -4.22 13.96
CA LYS A 65 -5.14 -4.73 14.92
C LYS A 65 -4.53 -5.52 16.08
N LYS A 66 -3.70 -6.53 15.78
CA LYS A 66 -3.11 -7.40 16.80
C LYS A 66 -2.14 -6.65 17.71
N ALA A 67 -1.28 -5.81 17.13
CA ALA A 67 -0.31 -5.03 17.90
C ALA A 67 -0.99 -4.01 18.84
N VAL A 68 -2.00 -3.30 18.32
CA VAL A 68 -2.83 -2.37 19.12
C VAL A 68 -3.55 -3.09 20.25
N GLN A 69 -4.13 -4.27 19.98
CA GLN A 69 -4.79 -5.08 21.00
C GLN A 69 -3.84 -5.44 22.15
N HIS A 70 -2.63 -5.96 21.84
CA HIS A 70 -1.65 -6.32 22.86
C HIS A 70 -1.18 -5.11 23.67
N CYS A 71 -0.93 -3.97 23.02
CA CYS A 71 -0.52 -2.74 23.68
C CYS A 71 -1.58 -2.23 24.66
N ILE A 72 -2.85 -2.17 24.23
CA ILE A 72 -3.95 -1.74 25.10
C ILE A 72 -4.12 -2.72 26.26
N TRP A 73 -4.09 -4.03 25.98
CA TRP A 73 -4.25 -5.07 26.99
C TRP A 73 -3.17 -5.02 28.09
N LEU A 74 -1.89 -4.93 27.71
CA LEU A 74 -0.78 -4.82 28.67
C LEU A 74 -0.83 -3.51 29.46
N THR A 75 -1.25 -2.42 28.83
CA THR A 75 -1.43 -1.13 29.52
C THR A 75 -2.53 -1.21 30.58
N LEU A 76 -3.66 -1.86 30.27
CA LEU A 76 -4.73 -2.09 31.26
C LEU A 76 -4.25 -2.94 32.44
N ILE A 77 -3.48 -4.00 32.17
CA ILE A 77 -2.88 -4.82 33.23
C ILE A 77 -1.96 -3.98 34.13
N LEU A 78 -1.13 -3.12 33.54
CA LEU A 78 -0.23 -2.24 34.29
C LEU A 78 -0.99 -1.22 35.17
N ILE A 79 -2.08 -0.64 34.66
CA ILE A 79 -2.93 0.31 35.41
C ILE A 79 -3.56 -0.40 36.61
N VAL A 80 -4.14 -1.58 36.41
CA VAL A 80 -4.76 -2.35 37.50
C VAL A 80 -3.73 -2.78 38.54
N TRP A 81 -2.55 -3.22 38.10
CA TRP A 81 -1.43 -3.50 39.00
C TRP A 81 -1.03 -2.29 39.85
N HIS A 82 -0.91 -1.10 39.23
CA HIS A 82 -0.56 0.13 39.95
C HIS A 82 -1.61 0.49 41.00
N TYR A 83 -2.90 0.34 40.68
CA TYR A 83 -4.00 0.57 41.63
C TYR A 83 -3.94 -0.40 42.83
N LEU A 84 -3.76 -1.70 42.56
CA LEU A 84 -3.67 -2.73 43.60
C LEU A 84 -2.50 -2.51 44.56
N VAL A 85 -1.37 -2.03 44.04
CA VAL A 85 -0.15 -1.71 44.80
C VAL A 85 -0.29 -0.39 45.55
N ALA A 86 -0.88 0.64 44.95
CA ALA A 86 -1.06 1.96 45.57
C ALA A 86 -1.99 1.89 46.80
N GLU A 87 -3.04 1.08 46.74
CA GLU A 87 -3.98 0.90 47.86
C GLU A 87 -3.33 0.22 49.09
N ASN A 88 -2.23 -0.53 48.92
CA ASN A 88 -1.60 -1.30 49.99
C ASN A 88 -0.43 -0.57 50.68
N MET A 89 0.02 0.60 50.20
CA MET A 89 1.29 1.18 50.64
C MET A 89 1.16 2.57 51.26
N GLY A 90 1.19 2.60 52.60
CA GLY A 90 1.82 3.69 53.34
C GLY A 90 3.34 3.56 53.20
N LEU A 91 3.89 4.32 52.24
CA LEU A 91 5.27 4.78 52.02
C LEU A 91 6.54 3.94 52.36
N GLU A 92 6.56 2.92 53.23
CA GLU A 92 7.83 2.39 53.79
C GLU A 92 8.15 0.90 53.58
N THR A 93 7.25 0.05 53.07
CA THR A 93 7.54 -1.40 52.91
C THR A 93 7.20 -1.96 51.53
N ARG A 94 7.94 -1.51 50.50
CA ARG A 94 7.92 -2.17 49.18
C ARG A 94 8.85 -3.38 49.19
N SER A 95 8.29 -4.59 49.21
CA SER A 95 9.09 -5.81 49.11
C SER A 95 9.88 -5.83 47.79
N LYS A 96 11.10 -6.39 47.81
CA LYS A 96 11.95 -6.54 46.60
C LYS A 96 11.26 -7.33 45.49
N ALA A 97 10.27 -8.17 45.83
CA ALA A 97 9.45 -8.90 44.86
C ALA A 97 8.49 -7.96 44.12
N LEU A 98 7.80 -7.06 44.83
CA LEU A 98 6.84 -6.12 44.24
C LEU A 98 7.48 -5.19 43.20
N THR A 99 8.68 -4.69 43.51
CA THR A 99 9.45 -3.84 42.61
C THR A 99 9.86 -4.60 41.36
N ARG A 100 10.28 -5.87 41.49
CA ARG A 100 10.62 -6.73 40.34
C ARG A 100 9.42 -6.99 39.44
N VAL A 101 8.24 -7.30 40.00
CA VAL A 101 7.01 -7.51 39.21
C VAL A 101 6.59 -6.22 38.51
N SER A 102 6.66 -5.08 39.19
CA SER A 102 6.33 -3.77 38.60
C SER A 102 7.27 -3.42 37.44
N LYS A 103 8.58 -3.66 37.60
CA LYS A 103 9.58 -3.48 36.54
C LYS A 103 9.32 -4.44 35.37
N ALA A 104 8.97 -5.70 35.64
CA ALA A 104 8.64 -6.68 34.60
C ALA A 104 7.40 -6.29 33.79
N LEU A 105 6.32 -5.83 34.44
CA LEU A 105 5.11 -5.34 33.76
C LEU A 105 5.40 -4.09 32.92
N LEU A 106 6.21 -3.18 33.43
CA LEU A 106 6.67 -2.01 32.67
C LEU A 106 7.46 -2.43 31.42
N CYS A 107 8.38 -3.40 31.54
CA CYS A 107 9.12 -3.98 30.41
C CYS A 107 8.19 -4.56 29.33
N LEU A 108 7.15 -5.30 29.72
CA LEU A 108 6.18 -5.86 28.78
C LEU A 108 5.42 -4.76 28.02
N VAL A 109 4.96 -3.72 28.72
CA VAL A 109 4.28 -2.58 28.10
C VAL A 109 5.21 -1.86 27.12
N VAL A 110 6.43 -1.52 27.54
CA VAL A 110 7.39 -0.82 26.67
C VAL A 110 7.78 -1.68 25.47
N GLY A 111 8.01 -2.99 25.65
CA GLY A 111 8.27 -3.91 24.56
C GLY A 111 7.11 -3.96 23.54
N SER A 112 5.88 -3.97 24.03
CA SER A 112 4.69 -3.95 23.16
C SER A 112 4.53 -2.63 22.39
N LEU A 113 4.91 -1.50 22.99
CA LEU A 113 4.92 -0.20 22.34
C LEU A 113 5.96 -0.14 21.22
N VAL A 114 7.19 -0.60 21.48
CA VAL A 114 8.24 -0.66 20.44
C VAL A 114 7.80 -1.58 19.30
N TRP A 115 7.19 -2.72 19.61
CA TRP A 115 6.64 -3.63 18.59
C TRP A 115 5.51 -2.98 17.77
N LEU A 116 4.63 -2.21 18.41
CA LEU A 116 3.58 -1.46 17.74
C LEU A 116 4.16 -0.42 16.78
N VAL A 117 5.20 0.31 17.21
CA VAL A 117 5.93 1.27 16.37
C VAL A 117 6.55 0.56 15.16
N LYS A 118 7.17 -0.62 15.34
CA LYS A 118 7.69 -1.44 14.22
C LYS A 118 6.59 -1.78 13.22
N VAL A 119 5.48 -2.33 13.70
CA VAL A 119 4.35 -2.72 12.83
C VAL A 119 3.80 -1.51 12.08
N PHE A 120 3.69 -0.35 12.74
CA PHE A 120 3.28 0.90 12.11
C PHE A 120 4.23 1.30 10.98
N PHE A 121 5.54 1.42 11.25
CA PHE A 121 6.53 1.85 10.25
C PHE A 121 6.58 0.93 9.04
N VAL A 122 6.61 -0.37 9.27
CA VAL A 122 6.61 -1.39 8.21
C VAL A 122 5.38 -1.28 7.33
N LYS A 123 4.19 -1.03 7.90
CA LYS A 123 2.96 -0.85 7.13
C LYS A 123 2.93 0.49 6.38
N VAL A 124 3.53 1.55 6.93
CA VAL A 124 3.70 2.83 6.23
C VAL A 124 4.64 2.66 5.03
N LEU A 125 5.77 1.99 5.21
CA LEU A 125 6.71 1.70 4.12
C LEU A 125 6.05 0.85 3.04
N ALA A 126 5.41 -0.27 3.40
CA ALA A 126 4.66 -1.09 2.46
C ALA A 126 3.58 -0.26 1.72
N SER A 127 2.88 0.62 2.42
CA SER A 127 1.89 1.52 1.81
C SER A 127 2.50 2.57 0.87
N SER A 128 3.72 3.02 1.15
CA SER A 128 4.46 3.98 0.33
C SER A 128 5.02 3.35 -0.94
N PHE A 129 5.60 2.14 -0.84
CA PHE A 129 6.27 1.47 -1.95
C PHE A 129 5.32 0.83 -2.96
N TYR A 130 4.12 0.40 -2.55
CA TYR A 130 3.31 -0.52 -3.35
C TYR A 130 2.05 0.07 -4.01
N ASN A 131 1.58 1.30 -3.70
CA ASN A 131 0.13 1.54 -3.76
C ASN A 131 -0.53 2.12 -5.02
N LYS A 132 0.16 2.80 -5.95
CA LYS A 132 -0.58 3.48 -7.05
C LYS A 132 -0.54 2.77 -8.39
N THR A 133 0.62 2.31 -8.83
CA THR A 133 0.77 1.60 -10.12
C THR A 133 0.52 0.11 -9.99
N PHE A 134 1.04 -0.54 -8.94
CA PHE A 134 0.85 -1.97 -8.75
C PHE A 134 -0.61 -2.35 -8.48
N PHE A 135 -1.34 -1.62 -7.64
CA PHE A 135 -2.75 -1.94 -7.36
C PHE A 135 -3.65 -1.79 -8.59
N GLU A 136 -3.42 -0.77 -9.41
CA GLU A 136 -4.18 -0.63 -10.66
C GLU A 136 -3.82 -1.74 -11.65
N ARG A 137 -2.54 -2.11 -11.77
CA ARG A 137 -2.12 -3.28 -12.56
C ARG A 137 -2.73 -4.58 -12.04
N ALA A 138 -2.73 -4.79 -10.73
CA ALA A 138 -3.31 -5.97 -10.08
C ALA A 138 -4.82 -6.06 -10.27
N LYS A 139 -5.57 -4.95 -10.21
CA LYS A 139 -7.02 -4.93 -10.51
C LYS A 139 -7.31 -5.32 -11.95
N VAL A 140 -6.55 -4.77 -12.90
CA VAL A 140 -6.69 -5.09 -14.33
C VAL A 140 -6.37 -6.57 -14.57
N TYR A 141 -5.29 -7.06 -13.96
CA TYR A 141 -4.89 -8.45 -14.01
C TYR A 141 -5.97 -9.41 -13.47
N LEU A 142 -6.49 -9.15 -12.27
CA LEU A 142 -7.56 -9.94 -11.67
C LEU A 142 -8.82 -9.94 -12.54
N PHE A 143 -9.11 -8.81 -13.21
CA PHE A 143 -10.23 -8.76 -14.14
C PHE A 143 -9.99 -9.60 -15.40
N LYS A 144 -8.78 -9.60 -15.97
CA LYS A 144 -8.42 -10.53 -17.07
C LYS A 144 -8.62 -11.99 -16.66
N GLN A 145 -8.19 -12.37 -15.46
CA GLN A 145 -8.42 -13.72 -14.93
C GLN A 145 -9.90 -14.05 -14.74
N TYR A 146 -10.69 -13.11 -14.21
CA TYR A 146 -12.14 -13.28 -14.07
C TYR A 146 -12.81 -13.54 -15.41
N VAL A 147 -12.46 -12.76 -16.44
CA VAL A 147 -12.97 -12.92 -17.81
C VAL A 147 -12.58 -14.29 -18.35
N ILE A 148 -11.32 -14.71 -18.23
CA ILE A 148 -10.86 -16.03 -18.69
C ILE A 148 -11.62 -17.16 -17.98
N LYS A 149 -11.81 -17.08 -16.66
CA LYS A 149 -12.54 -18.08 -15.86
C LYS A 149 -14.01 -18.18 -16.28
N LYS A 150 -14.69 -17.06 -16.49
CA LYS A 150 -16.10 -17.03 -16.92
C LYS A 150 -16.30 -17.50 -18.36
N LEU A 151 -15.35 -17.24 -19.25
CA LEU A 151 -15.41 -17.72 -20.65
C LEU A 151 -15.02 -19.20 -20.79
N SER A 152 -14.25 -19.74 -19.84
CA SER A 152 -13.88 -21.16 -19.77
C SER A 152 -15.00 -22.05 -19.22
N ALA A 153 -15.90 -21.50 -18.40
CA ALA A 153 -17.08 -22.19 -17.91
C ALA A 153 -18.08 -22.47 -19.06
N PRO A 154 -18.87 -23.57 -18.99
CA PRO A 154 -20.01 -23.74 -19.89
C PRO A 154 -20.94 -22.52 -19.79
N PRO A 155 -21.69 -22.17 -20.85
CA PRO A 155 -22.59 -21.03 -20.86
C PRO A 155 -23.70 -21.24 -19.83
N ASP A 156 -23.45 -20.75 -18.62
CA ASP A 156 -24.37 -20.84 -17.51
C ASP A 156 -25.55 -19.92 -17.83
N GLY A 157 -26.73 -20.50 -17.93
CA GLY A 157 -27.96 -19.77 -18.14
C GLY A 157 -28.29 -18.92 -16.91
N GLY A 158 -27.71 -17.72 -16.83
CA GLY A 158 -28.04 -16.72 -15.82
C GLY A 158 -27.64 -17.11 -14.39
N GLU A 159 -26.85 -16.25 -13.74
CA GLU A 159 -26.71 -16.24 -12.29
C GLU A 159 -28.08 -15.92 -11.64
N GLN A 160 -28.95 -16.93 -11.51
CA GLN A 160 -30.05 -16.96 -10.54
C GLN A 160 -29.75 -17.88 -9.35
N SER A 161 -28.70 -18.71 -9.41
CA SER A 161 -28.49 -19.74 -8.39
C SER A 161 -27.55 -19.38 -7.22
N GLU A 162 -26.95 -18.19 -7.17
CA GLU A 162 -26.13 -17.74 -6.02
C GLU A 162 -26.89 -16.91 -4.98
N GLU A 163 -28.13 -16.49 -5.25
CA GLU A 163 -28.96 -15.76 -4.26
C GLU A 163 -29.91 -16.68 -3.46
N ASP A 164 -30.18 -17.90 -3.93
CA ASP A 164 -31.13 -18.81 -3.27
C ASP A 164 -30.48 -19.79 -2.27
N ALA A 165 -29.14 -19.88 -2.21
CA ALA A 165 -28.44 -20.61 -1.15
C ALA A 165 -28.40 -19.85 0.19
N ALA A 166 -28.78 -18.57 0.20
CA ALA A 166 -28.86 -17.75 1.41
C ALA A 166 -30.27 -17.75 2.07
N LYS A 167 -31.22 -18.55 1.57
CA LYS A 167 -32.60 -18.63 2.09
C LYS A 167 -32.90 -19.82 3.01
N VAL A 168 -31.90 -20.60 3.40
CA VAL A 168 -32.07 -21.63 4.44
C VAL A 168 -31.25 -21.25 5.68
N GLY A 169 -31.79 -20.32 6.46
CA GLY A 169 -31.19 -19.96 7.75
C GLY A 169 -31.64 -18.60 8.29
N GLY A 170 -32.83 -18.57 8.90
CA GLY A 170 -33.19 -17.69 10.02
C GLY A 170 -33.15 -16.17 9.80
N GLU A 171 -34.32 -15.56 9.81
CA GLU A 171 -34.52 -14.11 9.82
C GLU A 171 -33.75 -13.39 10.95
N THR A 172 -33.08 -12.29 10.62
CA THR A 172 -33.08 -11.08 11.46
C THR A 172 -32.83 -9.85 10.59
N LYS A 173 -33.85 -9.00 10.43
CA LYS A 173 -33.77 -7.70 9.73
C LYS A 173 -32.85 -6.73 10.50
N PRO A 174 -32.13 -5.86 9.76
CA PRO A 174 -32.22 -4.41 10.02
C PRO A 174 -32.46 -3.67 8.69
N LYS A 175 -33.63 -3.07 8.46
CA LYS A 175 -33.93 -1.65 8.69
C LYS A 175 -32.74 -0.69 8.49
N ASP A 176 -32.94 0.21 7.52
CA ASP A 176 -32.24 1.48 7.27
C ASP A 176 -31.00 1.46 6.37
N LEU A 177 -31.23 1.29 5.06
CA LEU A 177 -30.32 1.72 4.00
C LEU A 177 -30.61 3.20 3.64
N PRO A 178 -29.63 4.13 3.67
CA PRO A 178 -29.89 5.56 3.50
C PRO A 178 -30.42 5.96 2.10
N GLN A 179 -31.42 6.85 2.11
CA GLN A 179 -32.15 7.43 0.97
C GLN A 179 -31.27 8.18 -0.07
N PHE A 180 -29.99 8.37 0.20
CA PHE A 180 -29.04 9.07 -0.68
C PHE A 180 -28.69 8.27 -1.95
N LEU A 181 -28.96 6.96 -1.98
CA LEU A 181 -28.68 6.09 -3.14
C LEU A 181 -29.72 6.20 -4.27
N ARG A 182 -30.80 6.98 -4.12
CA ARG A 182 -31.87 7.07 -5.13
C ARG A 182 -31.81 8.29 -6.06
N ARG A 183 -30.90 9.23 -5.84
CA ARG A 183 -30.82 10.51 -6.58
C ARG A 183 -29.51 10.63 -7.38
N GLY A 184 -29.33 9.75 -8.36
CA GLY A 184 -28.17 9.79 -9.27
C GLY A 184 -28.49 9.67 -10.76
N PHE A 185 -29.75 9.38 -11.11
CA PHE A 185 -30.18 9.24 -12.50
C PHE A 185 -31.42 10.12 -12.74
N SER A 186 -31.20 11.42 -12.94
CA SER A 186 -32.21 12.30 -13.54
C SER A 186 -31.72 12.77 -14.90
N LYS A 187 -32.52 12.46 -15.92
CA LYS A 187 -32.36 12.84 -17.34
C LYS A 187 -31.99 14.32 -17.49
N ARG A 188 -30.97 14.60 -18.28
CA ARG A 188 -30.90 15.83 -19.10
C ARG A 188 -30.64 15.41 -20.54
N LYS A 189 -31.69 15.56 -21.38
CA LYS A 189 -31.57 15.61 -22.84
C LYS A 189 -30.92 16.95 -23.18
N GLY A 190 -29.83 16.89 -23.94
CA GLY A 190 -29.14 18.03 -24.52
C GLY A 190 -28.24 17.47 -25.62
N GLN A 191 -28.60 17.77 -26.86
CA GLN A 191 -28.04 17.25 -28.08
C GLN A 191 -26.80 18.07 -28.43
N GLU A 192 -25.59 17.51 -28.32
CA GLU A 192 -24.38 18.01 -28.98
C GLU A 192 -23.19 17.02 -28.90
N SER A 193 -22.36 17.04 -29.94
CA SER A 193 -21.41 16.00 -30.38
C SER A 193 -20.42 15.47 -29.32
N SER A 194 -20.41 14.14 -29.13
CA SER A 194 -19.97 13.47 -27.88
C SER A 194 -18.79 12.47 -28.02
N LYS A 195 -17.96 12.51 -29.06
CA LYS A 195 -16.88 11.49 -29.20
C LYS A 195 -15.60 11.76 -28.38
N GLY A 196 -15.26 13.04 -28.14
CA GLY A 196 -14.02 13.40 -27.41
C GLY A 196 -14.14 13.40 -25.88
N ARG A 197 -15.34 13.61 -25.32
CA ARG A 197 -15.55 13.74 -23.86
C ARG A 197 -15.83 12.40 -23.16
N GLN A 198 -16.38 11.42 -23.87
CA GLN A 198 -16.61 10.06 -23.34
C GLN A 198 -15.31 9.35 -22.96
N ARG A 199 -14.25 9.47 -23.79
CA ARG A 199 -12.91 8.94 -23.48
C ARG A 199 -12.32 9.56 -22.21
N LYS A 200 -12.56 10.86 -21.96
CA LYS A 200 -12.11 11.54 -20.72
C LYS A 200 -12.95 11.21 -19.49
N LEU A 201 -14.27 11.00 -19.65
CA LEU A 201 -15.18 10.71 -18.54
C LEU A 201 -15.03 9.27 -18.03
N VAL A 202 -14.78 8.31 -18.93
CA VAL A 202 -14.56 6.89 -18.58
C VAL A 202 -13.18 6.69 -17.95
N ARG A 203 -12.13 7.35 -18.47
CA ARG A 203 -10.77 7.29 -17.88
C ARG A 203 -10.71 7.84 -16.45
N ARG A 204 -11.64 8.72 -16.06
CA ARG A 204 -11.81 9.20 -14.67
C ARG A 204 -12.69 8.30 -13.78
N LYS A 205 -13.58 7.49 -14.34
CA LYS A 205 -14.54 6.62 -13.60
C LYS A 205 -14.14 5.15 -13.54
N ALA A 206 -13.28 4.69 -14.45
CA ALA A 206 -12.74 3.32 -14.51
C ALA A 206 -12.15 2.80 -13.18
N PRO A 207 -11.32 3.57 -12.43
CA PRO A 207 -10.76 3.05 -11.18
C PRO A 207 -11.83 2.78 -10.12
N GLY A 208 -12.92 3.56 -10.09
CA GLY A 208 -14.03 3.37 -9.15
C GLY A 208 -14.94 2.18 -9.48
N LEU A 209 -15.11 1.88 -10.77
CA LEU A 209 -15.86 0.69 -11.24
C LEU A 209 -15.08 -0.60 -10.96
N LEU A 210 -13.77 -0.60 -11.29
CA LEU A 210 -12.85 -1.70 -11.01
C LEU A 210 -12.75 -1.99 -9.50
N LEU A 211 -12.77 -0.93 -8.67
CA LEU A 211 -12.73 -1.05 -7.21
C LEU A 211 -13.98 -1.71 -6.63
N LYS A 212 -15.17 -1.27 -7.07
CA LYS A 212 -16.45 -1.84 -6.65
C LYS A 212 -16.59 -3.30 -7.08
N MET A 213 -16.13 -3.61 -8.29
CA MET A 213 -16.12 -4.98 -8.80
C MET A 213 -15.13 -5.87 -8.06
N TRP A 214 -13.94 -5.35 -7.74
CA TRP A 214 -12.96 -6.07 -6.93
C TRP A 214 -13.52 -6.42 -5.54
N LEU A 215 -14.17 -5.47 -4.86
CA LEU A 215 -14.83 -5.73 -3.58
C LEU A 215 -15.90 -6.82 -3.67
N SER A 216 -16.65 -6.85 -4.77
CA SER A 216 -17.65 -7.88 -5.05
C SER A 216 -17.02 -9.25 -5.28
N MET A 217 -15.88 -9.34 -5.97
CA MET A 217 -15.15 -10.60 -6.18
C MET A 217 -14.48 -11.12 -4.90
N VAL A 218 -14.02 -10.22 -4.03
CA VAL A 218 -13.45 -10.57 -2.72
C VAL A 218 -14.54 -11.07 -1.77
N HIS A 219 -15.71 -10.41 -1.74
CA HIS A 219 -16.84 -10.85 -0.92
C HIS A 219 -17.48 -12.14 -1.41
N SER A 220 -17.46 -12.42 -2.73
CA SER A 220 -18.02 -13.66 -3.29
C SER A 220 -17.11 -14.88 -3.15
N GLY A 221 -15.99 -14.79 -2.40
CA GLY A 221 -15.09 -15.92 -2.16
C GLY A 221 -14.33 -16.44 -3.39
N LEU A 222 -14.39 -15.73 -4.53
CA LEU A 222 -13.82 -16.21 -5.80
C LEU A 222 -12.29 -16.34 -5.74
N LEU A 223 -11.63 -15.59 -4.85
CA LEU A 223 -10.18 -15.64 -4.63
C LEU A 223 -9.71 -16.99 -4.07
N ASP A 224 -10.51 -17.67 -3.24
CA ASP A 224 -10.21 -19.03 -2.74
C ASP A 224 -10.41 -20.10 -3.83
N GLY A 225 -11.21 -19.80 -4.86
CA GLY A 225 -11.42 -20.68 -6.01
C GLY A 225 -10.49 -20.40 -7.20
N LEU A 226 -9.48 -19.55 -7.07
CA LEU A 226 -8.46 -19.34 -8.10
C LEU A 226 -7.31 -20.36 -8.01
N SER A 227 -7.11 -20.97 -6.85
CA SER A 227 -6.19 -22.10 -6.63
C SER A 227 -6.67 -23.39 -7.32
N THR A 228 -7.97 -23.54 -7.57
CA THR A 228 -8.53 -24.76 -8.19
C THR A 228 -8.46 -24.78 -9.72
N LEU A 229 -8.04 -23.68 -10.35
CA LEU A 229 -7.70 -23.65 -11.79
C LEU A 229 -6.23 -24.04 -12.06
N ASP A 230 -5.43 -24.18 -10.99
CA ASP A 230 -4.03 -24.56 -11.05
C ASP A 230 -3.87 -26.03 -11.47
N GLU A 231 -4.86 -26.88 -11.19
CA GLU A 231 -4.84 -28.32 -11.48
C GLU A 231 -4.90 -28.66 -12.98
N GLY A 232 -5.16 -27.68 -13.84
CA GLY A 232 -5.13 -27.80 -15.31
C GLY A 232 -4.07 -26.95 -16.00
N LEU A 233 -3.20 -26.26 -15.25
CA LEU A 233 -2.18 -25.36 -15.76
C LEU A 233 -0.80 -25.79 -15.24
N PRO A 234 0.27 -25.65 -16.03
CA PRO A 234 1.58 -26.13 -15.62
C PRO A 234 2.07 -25.37 -14.39
N ASP A 235 2.38 -26.14 -13.34
CA ASP A 235 3.10 -25.70 -12.15
C ASP A 235 4.47 -25.14 -12.58
N SER A 236 4.92 -24.10 -11.90
CA SER A 236 6.12 -23.32 -12.24
C SER A 236 7.45 -24.06 -11.99
N SER A 237 7.43 -25.39 -11.90
CA SER A 237 8.58 -26.22 -11.52
C SER A 237 9.43 -26.70 -12.70
N ASP A 238 8.97 -26.56 -13.93
CA ASP A 238 9.65 -27.14 -15.10
C ASP A 238 10.19 -26.04 -16.00
N ASP A 239 11.46 -26.16 -16.39
CA ASP A 239 12.20 -25.34 -17.36
C ASP A 239 11.58 -25.46 -18.78
N GLU A 240 10.30 -25.13 -18.94
CA GLU A 240 9.66 -25.07 -20.24
C GLU A 240 9.98 -23.74 -20.93
N ASP A 241 10.57 -23.82 -22.12
CA ASP A 241 10.83 -22.68 -22.99
C ASP A 241 9.58 -21.78 -23.11
N GLU A 242 9.75 -20.44 -23.08
CA GLU A 242 8.67 -19.44 -23.26
C GLU A 242 7.79 -19.74 -24.50
N LYS A 243 8.39 -20.38 -25.51
CA LYS A 243 7.74 -20.81 -26.75
C LYS A 243 6.76 -21.98 -26.56
N SER A 244 7.05 -22.92 -25.66
CA SER A 244 6.16 -24.04 -25.28
C SER A 244 4.92 -23.52 -24.54
N LEU A 245 5.12 -22.63 -23.56
CA LEU A 245 4.04 -22.01 -22.78
C LEU A 245 3.09 -21.18 -23.65
N SER A 246 3.64 -20.41 -24.60
CA SER A 246 2.84 -19.65 -25.57
C SER A 246 1.99 -20.55 -26.47
N CYS A 247 2.51 -21.72 -26.88
CA CYS A 247 1.80 -22.68 -27.71
C CYS A 247 0.63 -23.37 -26.97
N LYS A 248 0.84 -23.69 -25.69
CA LYS A 248 -0.24 -24.22 -24.82
C LYS A 248 -1.35 -23.19 -24.62
N ALA A 249 -0.99 -21.94 -24.33
CA ALA A 249 -1.96 -20.84 -24.17
C ALA A 249 -2.77 -20.60 -25.46
N GLU A 250 -2.13 -20.69 -26.63
CA GLU A 250 -2.79 -20.56 -27.92
C GLU A 250 -3.85 -21.66 -28.17
N LYS A 251 -3.55 -22.91 -27.79
CA LYS A 251 -4.51 -24.02 -27.92
C LYS A 251 -5.76 -23.82 -27.05
N VAL A 252 -5.56 -23.37 -25.80
CA VAL A 252 -6.65 -23.05 -24.87
C VAL A 252 -7.47 -21.87 -25.39
N ALA A 253 -6.81 -20.85 -25.94
CA ALA A 253 -7.49 -19.69 -26.51
C ALA A 253 -8.44 -20.05 -27.65
N LYS A 254 -7.98 -20.89 -28.59
CA LYS A 254 -8.80 -21.37 -29.71
C LYS A 254 -9.99 -22.20 -29.23
N LYS A 255 -9.83 -22.98 -28.15
CA LYS A 255 -10.93 -23.76 -27.56
C LYS A 255 -11.99 -22.86 -26.92
N ILE A 256 -11.58 -21.83 -26.17
CA ILE A 256 -12.48 -20.87 -25.55
C ILE A 256 -13.19 -20.02 -26.62
N PHE A 257 -12.45 -19.57 -27.65
CA PHE A 257 -13.03 -18.80 -28.76
C PHE A 257 -14.17 -19.56 -29.44
N LYS A 258 -13.94 -20.83 -29.79
CA LYS A 258 -14.96 -21.69 -30.42
C LYS A 258 -16.17 -21.92 -29.51
N ASN A 259 -15.97 -22.02 -28.20
CA ASN A 259 -17.05 -22.17 -27.23
C ASN A 259 -17.93 -20.90 -27.12
N VAL A 260 -17.31 -19.73 -27.14
CA VAL A 260 -17.99 -18.43 -26.99
C VAL A 260 -18.67 -17.99 -28.29
N ALA A 261 -17.99 -18.15 -29.43
CA ALA A 261 -18.44 -17.65 -30.73
C ALA A 261 -19.55 -18.51 -31.37
N LYS A 262 -19.82 -19.74 -30.89
CA LYS A 262 -20.90 -20.63 -31.38
C LYS A 262 -21.02 -20.67 -32.92
N ASN A 263 -19.88 -20.79 -33.61
CA ASN A 263 -19.71 -20.82 -35.09
C ASN A 263 -19.72 -19.46 -35.82
N SER A 264 -19.66 -18.33 -35.11
CA SER A 264 -19.39 -17.02 -35.72
C SER A 264 -17.89 -16.75 -35.88
N GLU A 265 -17.51 -15.95 -36.87
CA GLU A 265 -16.11 -15.55 -37.11
C GLU A 265 -15.63 -14.47 -36.12
N VAL A 266 -16.55 -13.85 -35.37
CA VAL A 266 -16.31 -12.68 -34.55
C VAL A 266 -17.14 -12.74 -33.27
N ILE A 267 -16.52 -12.48 -32.11
CA ILE A 267 -17.22 -12.37 -30.82
C ILE A 267 -17.82 -10.96 -30.69
N VAL A 268 -19.13 -10.90 -30.43
CA VAL A 268 -19.88 -9.65 -30.21
C VAL A 268 -20.22 -9.49 -28.72
N LEU A 269 -20.58 -8.26 -28.31
CA LEU A 269 -20.97 -7.93 -26.93
C LEU A 269 -22.12 -8.82 -26.42
N GLU A 270 -23.05 -9.20 -27.29
CA GLU A 270 -24.19 -10.07 -26.98
C GLU A 270 -23.74 -11.48 -26.58
N ASP A 271 -22.70 -12.02 -27.21
CA ASP A 271 -22.15 -13.34 -26.88
C ASP A 271 -21.48 -13.31 -25.49
N LEU A 272 -20.81 -12.21 -25.15
CA LEU A 272 -20.22 -12.02 -23.82
C LEU A 272 -21.27 -11.87 -22.72
N LYS A 273 -22.41 -11.24 -23.01
CA LYS A 273 -23.53 -11.07 -22.06
C LYS A 273 -24.12 -12.41 -21.61
N GLN A 274 -23.93 -13.48 -22.39
CA GLN A 274 -24.34 -14.83 -22.00
C GLN A 274 -23.51 -15.40 -20.85
N PHE A 275 -22.26 -14.96 -20.70
CA PHE A 275 -21.33 -15.46 -19.66
C PHE A 275 -21.16 -14.50 -18.48
N MET A 276 -21.55 -13.23 -18.63
CA MET A 276 -21.38 -12.21 -17.59
C MET A 276 -22.40 -11.05 -17.70
N LYS A 277 -22.62 -10.33 -16.58
CA LYS A 277 -23.52 -9.15 -16.52
C LYS A 277 -23.12 -8.08 -17.54
N ALA A 278 -24.10 -7.36 -18.09
CA ALA A 278 -23.92 -6.38 -19.17
C ALA A 278 -22.84 -5.31 -18.87
N ASP A 279 -22.76 -4.84 -17.61
CA ASP A 279 -21.74 -3.88 -17.18
C ASP A 279 -20.31 -4.45 -17.32
N LYS A 280 -20.12 -5.73 -16.97
CA LYS A 280 -18.83 -6.43 -17.04
C LYS A 280 -18.48 -6.81 -18.48
N ALA A 281 -19.47 -7.20 -19.29
CA ALA A 281 -19.30 -7.50 -20.71
C ALA A 281 -18.77 -6.28 -21.49
N SER A 282 -19.30 -5.08 -21.20
CA SER A 282 -18.80 -3.84 -21.82
C SER A 282 -17.36 -3.51 -21.44
N LEU A 283 -16.97 -3.78 -20.19
CA LEU A 283 -15.60 -3.59 -19.70
C LEU A 283 -14.64 -4.61 -20.34
N ALA A 284 -15.08 -5.85 -20.51
CA ALA A 284 -14.32 -6.90 -21.18
C ALA A 284 -14.09 -6.53 -22.66
N MET A 285 -15.11 -6.05 -23.37
CA MET A 285 -14.96 -5.56 -24.75
C MET A 285 -13.89 -4.47 -24.85
N HIS A 286 -13.88 -3.49 -23.93
CA HIS A 286 -12.83 -2.47 -23.93
C HIS A 286 -11.43 -2.99 -23.59
N LEU A 287 -11.30 -4.08 -22.84
CA LEU A 287 -10.01 -4.75 -22.64
C LEU A 287 -9.51 -5.46 -23.91
N PHE A 288 -10.44 -5.97 -24.74
CA PHE A 288 -10.13 -6.65 -26.00
C PHE A 288 -9.87 -5.65 -27.15
N GLU A 289 -10.60 -4.53 -27.20
CA GLU A 289 -10.47 -3.47 -28.22
C GLU A 289 -9.12 -2.74 -28.23
N GLY A 290 -8.30 -2.91 -27.20
CA GLY A 290 -6.92 -2.39 -27.18
C GLY A 290 -6.04 -2.95 -28.32
N THR A 291 -6.50 -3.97 -29.05
CA THR A 291 -5.73 -4.66 -30.11
C THR A 291 -6.40 -4.68 -31.50
N ALA A 292 -7.68 -4.30 -31.67
CA ALA A 292 -8.32 -4.18 -32.99
C ALA A 292 -9.64 -3.38 -32.93
N GLY A 293 -9.97 -2.72 -34.06
CA GLY A 293 -11.07 -1.75 -34.21
C GLY A 293 -12.51 -2.29 -34.01
N THR A 294 -13.46 -1.37 -34.17
CA THR A 294 -14.88 -1.41 -33.77
C THR A 294 -15.78 -2.50 -34.39
N GLU A 295 -15.23 -3.51 -35.07
CA GLU A 295 -15.99 -4.53 -35.81
C GLU A 295 -16.04 -5.90 -35.12
N GLY A 296 -15.79 -5.95 -33.81
CA GLY A 296 -15.83 -7.18 -33.01
C GLY A 296 -14.49 -7.93 -32.99
N ILE A 297 -14.41 -8.97 -32.16
CA ILE A 297 -13.15 -9.62 -31.80
C ILE A 297 -12.96 -10.87 -32.67
N ASN A 298 -11.98 -10.84 -33.56
CA ASN A 298 -11.59 -11.99 -34.36
C ASN A 298 -10.78 -13.03 -33.55
N GLU A 299 -10.70 -14.27 -34.06
CA GLU A 299 -9.99 -15.38 -33.40
C GLU A 299 -8.52 -15.04 -33.11
N HIS A 300 -7.85 -14.37 -34.05
CA HIS A 300 -6.43 -14.05 -33.94
C HIS A 300 -6.14 -12.97 -32.88
N SER A 301 -6.95 -11.91 -32.80
CA SER A 301 -6.81 -10.86 -31.77
C SER A 301 -7.19 -11.40 -30.39
N PHE A 302 -8.18 -12.28 -30.30
CA PHE A 302 -8.52 -12.97 -29.05
C PHE A 302 -7.38 -13.88 -28.57
N THR A 303 -6.81 -14.66 -29.48
CA THR A 303 -5.67 -15.55 -29.21
C THR A 303 -4.46 -14.75 -28.75
N ARG A 304 -4.12 -13.66 -29.46
CA ARG A 304 -3.04 -12.75 -29.08
C ARG A 304 -3.27 -12.15 -27.69
N TRP A 305 -4.47 -11.63 -27.44
CA TRP A 305 -4.82 -11.07 -26.14
C TRP A 305 -4.69 -12.09 -25.01
N MET A 306 -5.09 -13.35 -25.23
CA MET A 306 -5.00 -14.39 -24.20
C MET A 306 -3.55 -14.79 -23.93
N VAL A 307 -2.72 -14.90 -24.98
CA VAL A 307 -1.28 -15.12 -24.84
C VAL A 307 -0.62 -13.96 -24.09
N ASP A 308 -0.96 -12.71 -24.42
CA ASP A 308 -0.45 -11.52 -23.73
C ASP A 308 -0.90 -11.48 -22.27
N ALA A 309 -2.16 -11.83 -21.97
CA ALA A 309 -2.67 -11.94 -20.61
C ALA A 309 -1.98 -13.05 -19.81
N TYR A 310 -1.63 -14.17 -20.46
CA TYR A 310 -0.90 -15.27 -19.84
C TYR A 310 0.57 -14.94 -19.59
N LYS A 311 1.23 -14.25 -20.52
CA LYS A 311 2.58 -13.73 -20.32
C LYS A 311 2.62 -12.70 -19.20
N GLU A 312 1.68 -11.76 -19.19
CA GLU A 312 1.57 -10.76 -18.13
C GLU A 312 1.33 -11.40 -16.74
N ARG A 313 0.56 -12.51 -16.67
CA ARG A 313 0.47 -13.34 -15.46
C ARG A 313 1.84 -13.80 -14.97
N ILE A 314 2.61 -14.44 -15.84
CA ILE A 314 3.89 -15.04 -15.47
C ILE A 314 4.87 -13.96 -15.05
N TYR A 315 4.98 -12.87 -15.80
CA TYR A 315 5.85 -11.74 -15.45
C TYR A 315 5.44 -11.08 -14.12
N LEU A 316 4.13 -10.94 -13.86
CA LEU A 316 3.64 -10.42 -12.59
C LEU A 316 3.92 -11.38 -11.44
N GLN A 317 3.71 -12.69 -11.61
CA GLN A 317 4.01 -13.68 -10.58
C GLN A 317 5.50 -13.73 -10.25
N LEU A 318 6.37 -13.70 -11.26
CA LEU A 318 7.82 -13.67 -11.10
C LEU A 318 8.29 -12.38 -10.38
N SER A 319 7.78 -11.21 -10.80
CA SER A 319 8.09 -9.96 -10.10
C SER A 319 7.54 -9.91 -8.67
N LEU A 320 6.45 -10.63 -8.39
CA LEU A 320 5.85 -10.73 -7.08
C LEU A 320 6.60 -11.68 -6.16
N SER A 321 7.15 -12.78 -6.66
CA SER A 321 7.98 -13.67 -5.85
C SER A 321 9.27 -12.97 -5.42
N ASP A 322 9.93 -12.25 -6.34
CA ASP A 322 11.17 -11.55 -6.04
C ASP A 322 10.96 -10.42 -5.02
N THR A 323 9.85 -9.68 -5.16
CA THR A 323 9.50 -8.62 -4.21
C THR A 323 9.02 -9.17 -2.86
N LYS A 324 8.34 -10.32 -2.81
CA LYS A 324 7.97 -10.96 -1.54
C LYS A 324 9.21 -11.40 -0.77
N THR A 325 10.17 -12.03 -1.44
CA THR A 325 11.44 -12.44 -0.81
C THR A 325 12.18 -11.24 -0.22
N ALA A 326 12.35 -10.16 -1.00
CA ALA A 326 13.00 -8.94 -0.51
C ALA A 326 12.24 -8.27 0.65
N VAL A 327 10.90 -8.31 0.63
CA VAL A 327 10.06 -7.78 1.71
C VAL A 327 10.19 -8.63 2.98
N ASP A 328 10.20 -9.96 2.85
CA ASP A 328 10.36 -10.88 3.97
C ASP A 328 11.75 -10.74 4.61
N GLU A 329 12.80 -10.60 3.80
CA GLU A 329 14.15 -10.27 4.30
C GLU A 329 14.17 -8.95 5.08
N LEU A 330 13.53 -7.89 4.56
CA LEU A 330 13.42 -6.61 5.26
C LEU A 330 12.66 -6.75 6.58
N HIS A 331 11.59 -7.55 6.60
CA HIS A 331 10.85 -7.86 7.82
C HIS A 331 11.74 -8.55 8.85
N HIS A 332 12.52 -9.57 8.44
CA HIS A 332 13.46 -10.28 9.30
C HIS A 332 14.54 -9.35 9.88
N LEU A 333 15.13 -8.48 9.06
CA LEU A 333 16.10 -7.48 9.52
C LEU A 333 15.49 -6.51 10.55
N MET A 334 14.28 -6.01 10.27
CA MET A 334 13.56 -5.12 11.19
C MET A 334 13.21 -5.81 12.51
N ASP A 335 12.82 -7.09 12.46
CA ASP A 335 12.55 -7.88 13.65
C ASP A 335 13.80 -8.06 14.52
N ALA A 336 14.94 -8.39 13.91
CA ALA A 336 16.20 -8.53 14.63
C ALA A 336 16.61 -7.22 15.34
N VAL A 337 16.56 -6.08 14.63
CA VAL A 337 16.88 -4.76 15.21
C VAL A 337 15.94 -4.40 16.36
N VAL A 338 14.64 -4.63 16.20
CA VAL A 338 13.65 -4.30 17.23
C VAL A 338 13.77 -5.19 18.45
N ILE A 339 14.06 -6.47 18.28
CA ILE A 339 14.35 -7.39 19.41
C ILE A 339 15.57 -6.88 20.20
N ILE A 340 16.65 -6.47 19.52
CA ILE A 340 17.84 -5.90 20.17
C ILE A 340 17.46 -4.65 20.99
N ILE A 341 16.68 -3.73 20.43
CA ILE A 341 16.22 -2.51 21.11
C ILE A 341 15.37 -2.86 22.35
N ILE A 342 14.44 -3.82 22.23
CA ILE A 342 13.60 -4.27 23.35
C ILE A 342 14.46 -4.85 24.47
N VAL A 343 15.43 -5.71 24.15
CA VAL A 343 16.36 -6.29 25.13
C VAL A 343 17.16 -5.20 25.85
N ILE A 344 17.67 -4.21 25.11
CA ILE A 344 18.40 -3.07 25.69
C ILE A 344 17.50 -2.31 26.69
N ILE A 345 16.27 -1.98 26.29
CA ILE A 345 15.34 -1.26 27.16
C ILE A 345 15.00 -2.08 28.42
N TRP A 346 14.83 -3.39 28.29
CA TRP A 346 14.57 -4.26 29.44
C TRP A 346 15.75 -4.25 30.41
N LEU A 347 16.99 -4.35 29.93
CA LEU A 347 18.18 -4.27 30.78
C LEU A 347 18.26 -2.93 31.52
N LEU A 348 17.92 -1.82 30.86
CA LEU A 348 17.88 -0.49 31.48
C LEU A 348 16.85 -0.41 32.63
N ILE A 349 15.63 -0.92 32.42
CA ILE A 349 14.57 -0.90 33.44
C ILE A 349 14.92 -1.77 34.66
N PHE A 350 15.55 -2.92 34.42
CA PHE A 350 15.93 -3.84 35.50
C PHE A 350 17.12 -3.32 36.34
N GLU A 351 17.81 -2.26 35.89
CA GLU A 351 18.97 -1.66 36.56
C GLU A 351 20.10 -2.66 36.87
N LEU A 352 20.17 -3.76 36.11
CA LEU A 352 21.19 -4.79 36.29
C LEU A 352 22.49 -4.38 35.58
N ALA A 353 23.53 -4.07 36.35
CA ALA A 353 24.88 -3.79 35.84
C ALA A 353 24.94 -2.73 34.71
N VAL A 354 24.06 -1.72 34.79
CA VAL A 354 23.80 -0.73 33.72
C VAL A 354 25.06 -0.03 33.23
N ALA A 355 26.03 0.24 34.11
CA ALA A 355 27.25 0.95 33.76
C ALA A 355 28.06 0.23 32.66
N HIS A 356 28.28 -1.08 32.79
CA HIS A 356 29.04 -1.84 31.79
C HIS A 356 28.27 -1.99 30.48
N PHE A 357 26.96 -2.22 30.54
CA PHE A 357 26.12 -2.34 29.35
C PHE A 357 25.99 -1.02 28.57
N ILE A 358 25.86 0.11 29.25
CA ILE A 358 25.81 1.43 28.58
C ILE A 358 27.12 1.71 27.83
N VAL A 359 28.27 1.36 28.40
CA VAL A 359 29.57 1.53 27.73
C VAL A 359 29.64 0.66 26.47
N ILE A 360 29.17 -0.59 26.54
CA ILE A 360 29.13 -1.47 25.36
C ILE A 360 28.16 -0.91 24.31
N ILE A 361 26.95 -0.53 24.69
CA ILE A 361 25.93 -0.02 23.75
C ILE A 361 26.40 1.28 23.11
N SER A 362 26.97 2.22 23.89
CA SER A 362 27.48 3.48 23.35
C SER A 362 28.61 3.27 22.36
N SER A 363 29.54 2.33 22.62
CA SER A 363 30.60 2.02 21.65
C SER A 363 30.06 1.42 20.35
N GLN A 364 29.05 0.53 20.42
CA GLN A 364 28.41 -0.01 19.20
C GLN A 364 27.60 1.05 18.46
N LEU A 365 26.89 1.93 19.17
CA LEU A 365 26.12 3.01 18.57
C LEU A 365 27.03 4.01 17.83
N LEU A 366 28.23 4.27 18.37
CA LEU A 366 29.25 5.06 17.68
C LEU A 366 29.73 4.39 16.40
N LEU A 367 29.95 3.07 16.40
CA LEU A 367 30.33 2.32 15.20
C LEU A 367 29.25 2.41 14.11
N VAL A 368 27.99 2.19 14.48
CA VAL A 368 26.85 2.33 13.57
C VAL A 368 26.76 3.77 13.05
N GLY A 369 26.89 4.77 13.93
CA GLY A 369 26.91 6.18 13.54
C GLY A 369 28.01 6.50 12.52
N PHE A 370 29.21 5.95 12.69
CA PHE A 370 30.32 6.12 11.76
C PHE A 370 30.04 5.50 10.38
N ILE A 371 29.45 4.31 10.34
CA ILE A 371 29.09 3.63 9.08
C ILE A 371 28.04 4.44 8.30
N PHE A 372 27.02 4.97 9.00
CA PHE A 372 25.91 5.69 8.36
C PHE A 372 26.11 7.21 8.25
N GLN A 373 27.24 7.75 8.73
CA GLN A 373 27.52 9.18 8.76
C GLN A 373 27.36 9.83 7.37
N ASN A 374 27.93 9.20 6.34
CA ASN A 374 27.87 9.72 4.97
C ASN A 374 26.45 9.69 4.39
N THR A 375 25.69 8.64 4.71
CA THR A 375 24.29 8.51 4.27
C THR A 375 23.42 9.59 4.90
N LEU A 376 23.59 9.84 6.21
CA LEU A 376 22.86 10.93 6.88
C LEU A 376 23.23 12.28 6.29
N LYS A 377 24.53 12.55 6.08
CA LYS A 377 25.01 13.80 5.46
C LYS A 377 24.35 14.06 4.10
N THR A 378 24.38 13.07 3.20
CA THR A 378 23.80 13.21 1.86
C THR A 378 22.28 13.43 1.88
N VAL A 379 21.55 12.76 2.78
CA VAL A 379 20.11 12.97 2.96
C VAL A 379 19.80 14.36 3.50
N PHE A 380 20.53 14.83 4.51
CA PHE A 380 20.33 16.17 5.07
C PHE A 380 20.63 17.26 4.04
N GLU A 381 21.72 17.14 3.27
CA GLU A 381 22.05 18.08 2.20
C GLU A 381 20.95 18.13 1.12
N ALA A 382 20.41 16.97 0.73
CA ALA A 382 19.29 16.90 -0.21
C ALA A 382 18.01 17.61 0.31
N ILE A 383 17.66 17.42 1.59
CA ILE A 383 16.48 18.03 2.22
C ILE A 383 16.64 19.55 2.31
N ILE A 384 17.80 20.04 2.78
CA ILE A 384 18.10 21.47 2.89
C ILE A 384 18.04 22.13 1.52
N PHE A 385 18.67 21.51 0.51
CA PHE A 385 18.66 22.01 -0.86
C PHE A 385 17.23 22.16 -1.41
N LEU A 386 16.38 21.15 -1.21
CA LEU A 386 15.03 21.13 -1.76
C LEU A 386 14.05 22.08 -1.05
N PHE A 387 14.04 22.09 0.29
CA PHE A 387 13.05 22.84 1.06
C PHE A 387 13.49 24.22 1.53
N ILE A 388 14.79 24.41 1.79
CA ILE A 388 15.31 25.67 2.35
C ILE A 388 15.86 26.56 1.24
N MET A 389 16.80 26.04 0.44
CA MET A 389 17.42 26.81 -0.65
C MET A 389 16.46 27.00 -1.83
N HIS A 390 15.73 25.93 -2.18
CA HIS A 390 14.67 25.91 -3.17
C HIS A 390 14.99 26.72 -4.46
N PRO A 391 16.04 26.33 -5.22
CA PRO A 391 16.57 27.13 -6.33
C PRO A 391 15.70 27.15 -7.59
N TYR A 392 14.80 26.18 -7.76
CA TYR A 392 13.92 26.05 -8.91
C TYR A 392 12.61 25.36 -8.53
N ASP A 393 11.60 25.55 -9.38
CA ASP A 393 10.28 24.93 -9.28
C ASP A 393 10.00 23.94 -10.41
N VAL A 394 8.96 23.12 -10.25
CA VAL A 394 8.49 22.24 -11.34
C VAL A 394 8.07 23.09 -12.54
N GLY A 395 8.66 22.79 -13.70
CA GLY A 395 8.45 23.52 -14.95
C GLY A 395 9.47 24.62 -15.25
N ASP A 396 10.42 24.89 -14.34
CA ASP A 396 11.50 25.84 -14.60
C ASP A 396 12.49 25.29 -15.63
N ARG A 397 13.02 26.19 -16.48
CA ARG A 397 14.13 25.92 -17.38
C ARG A 397 15.43 26.19 -16.63
N CYS A 398 16.19 25.14 -16.40
CA CYS A 398 17.45 25.19 -15.70
C CYS A 398 18.60 24.77 -16.62
N GLU A 399 19.74 25.42 -16.45
CA GLU A 399 21.02 25.03 -17.03
C GLU A 399 21.89 24.43 -15.94
N ILE A 400 22.27 23.18 -16.14
CA ILE A 400 23.12 22.42 -15.23
C ILE A 400 24.21 21.80 -16.09
N GLU A 401 25.48 22.07 -15.77
CA GLU A 401 26.63 21.60 -16.55
C GLU A 401 26.53 21.94 -18.05
N GLU A 402 26.13 23.17 -18.38
CA GLU A 402 25.96 23.67 -19.77
C GLU A 402 24.86 22.94 -20.58
N VAL A 403 24.07 22.08 -19.94
CA VAL A 403 22.92 21.41 -20.56
C VAL A 403 21.63 22.07 -20.08
N GLN A 404 20.86 22.57 -21.05
CA GLN A 404 19.53 23.14 -20.81
C GLN A 404 18.49 22.02 -20.66
N MET A 405 17.76 22.05 -19.55
CA MET A 405 16.74 21.06 -19.21
C MET A 405 15.55 21.72 -18.50
N VAL A 406 14.40 21.04 -18.51
CA VAL A 406 13.18 21.46 -17.80
C VAL A 406 12.96 20.56 -16.60
N VAL A 407 12.61 21.12 -15.45
CA VAL A 407 12.28 20.34 -14.24
C VAL A 407 10.91 19.68 -14.43
N VAL A 408 10.83 18.36 -14.38
CA VAL A 408 9.58 17.60 -14.52
C VAL A 408 8.99 17.24 -13.16
N GLU A 409 9.81 16.65 -12.28
CA GLU A 409 9.37 16.18 -10.98
C GLU A 409 10.48 16.35 -9.94
N MET A 410 10.11 16.80 -8.74
CA MET A 410 11.02 16.93 -7.60
C MET A 410 10.68 15.86 -6.56
N ASN A 411 11.62 14.93 -6.32
CA ASN A 411 11.56 14.00 -5.20
C ASN A 411 12.47 14.48 -4.06
N ILE A 412 12.30 13.92 -2.87
CA ILE A 412 13.07 14.31 -1.67
C ILE A 412 14.58 14.14 -1.88
N LEU A 413 15.01 13.03 -2.51
CA LEU A 413 16.42 12.70 -2.69
C LEU A 413 16.93 12.93 -4.11
N THR A 414 16.04 13.05 -5.09
CA THR A 414 16.38 13.17 -6.52
C THR A 414 15.46 14.17 -7.23
N THR A 415 15.95 14.80 -8.29
CA THR A 415 15.15 15.63 -9.18
C THR A 415 15.21 15.05 -10.59
N GLU A 416 14.06 14.97 -11.25
CA GLU A 416 13.94 14.51 -12.64
C GLU A 416 13.82 15.72 -13.58
N PHE A 417 14.71 15.75 -14.55
CA PHE A 417 14.79 16.74 -15.61
C PHE A 417 14.47 16.11 -16.95
N GLU A 418 13.88 16.88 -17.86
CA GLU A 418 13.66 16.50 -19.25
C GLU A 418 14.47 17.42 -20.17
N ARG A 419 15.28 16.79 -21.01
CA ARG A 419 16.06 17.48 -22.04
C ARG A 419 15.22 17.66 -23.30
N TYR A 420 15.67 18.54 -24.21
CA TYR A 420 14.99 18.86 -25.48
C TYR A 420 14.72 17.66 -26.41
N ASP A 421 15.43 16.54 -26.24
CA ASP A 421 15.26 15.29 -26.98
C ASP A 421 14.21 14.36 -26.34
N GLY A 422 13.58 14.79 -25.24
CA GLY A 422 12.65 13.99 -24.44
C GLY A 422 13.35 13.00 -23.52
N GLN A 423 14.69 13.05 -23.39
CA GLN A 423 15.42 12.21 -22.45
C GLN A 423 15.17 12.70 -21.01
N LYS A 424 14.75 11.76 -20.15
CA LYS A 424 14.62 11.98 -18.70
C LYS A 424 15.95 11.72 -18.00
N ILE A 425 16.46 12.73 -17.30
CA ILE A 425 17.72 12.69 -16.56
C ILE A 425 17.43 12.86 -15.08
N ILE A 426 17.92 11.95 -14.25
CA ILE A 426 17.69 11.94 -12.81
C ILE A 426 18.99 12.32 -12.11
N TYR A 427 18.96 13.42 -11.35
CA TYR A 427 20.09 13.86 -10.53
C TYR A 427 19.80 13.67 -9.04
N PRO A 428 20.76 13.15 -8.25
CA PRO A 428 20.69 13.21 -6.80
C PRO A 428 20.75 14.66 -6.31
N ASN A 429 19.83 15.04 -5.41
CA ASN A 429 19.76 16.39 -4.88
C ASN A 429 21.04 16.77 -4.11
N SER A 430 21.72 15.81 -3.49
CA SER A 430 23.02 16.01 -2.85
C SER A 430 24.13 16.43 -3.84
N ILE A 431 24.05 15.99 -5.10
CA ILE A 431 24.97 16.39 -6.17
C ILE A 431 24.56 17.74 -6.77
N LEU A 432 23.26 17.99 -6.93
CA LEU A 432 22.77 19.29 -7.41
C LEU A 432 23.13 20.43 -6.45
N ALA A 433 23.16 20.14 -5.15
CA ALA A 433 23.58 21.10 -4.13
C ALA A 433 25.05 21.55 -4.28
N THR A 434 25.90 20.77 -4.96
CA THR A 434 27.32 21.13 -5.17
C THR A 434 27.59 21.73 -6.55
N LYS A 435 26.61 21.75 -7.45
CA LYS A 435 26.75 22.26 -8.82
C LYS A 435 26.12 23.65 -8.97
N PRO A 436 26.71 24.53 -9.80
CA PRO A 436 26.06 25.78 -10.16
C PRO A 436 24.82 25.49 -11.02
N ILE A 437 23.71 26.16 -10.70
CA ILE A 437 22.43 26.01 -11.41
C ILE A 437 22.03 27.38 -11.96
N GLY A 438 21.97 27.51 -13.28
CA GLY A 438 21.38 28.67 -13.93
C GLY A 438 19.88 28.47 -14.06
N ASN A 439 19.06 29.41 -13.58
CA ASN A 439 17.60 29.34 -13.74
C ASN A 439 17.16 30.48 -14.66
N TYR A 440 16.71 30.13 -15.87
CA TYR A 440 16.28 31.12 -16.86
C TYR A 440 14.96 31.79 -16.49
N ASN A 441 14.08 31.07 -15.79
CA ASN A 441 12.78 31.58 -15.38
C ASN A 441 12.90 32.59 -14.23
N ARG A 442 13.89 32.43 -13.35
CA ARG A 442 14.16 33.35 -12.23
C ARG A 442 15.12 34.48 -12.58
N SER A 443 15.73 34.44 -13.77
CA SER A 443 16.62 35.49 -14.24
C SER A 443 15.82 36.67 -14.83
N PRO A 444 16.08 37.93 -14.42
CA PRO A 444 15.51 39.11 -15.06
C PRO A 444 16.14 39.34 -16.44
N HIS A 445 15.82 40.48 -17.08
CA HIS A 445 16.28 40.91 -18.42
C HIS A 445 17.60 40.27 -18.90
N MET A 446 17.50 39.27 -19.78
CA MET A 446 18.65 38.64 -20.41
C MET A 446 19.08 39.44 -21.65
N GLY A 447 20.38 39.73 -21.75
CA GLY A 447 20.96 40.43 -22.89
C GLY A 447 21.43 39.47 -23.99
N ILE A 448 21.22 39.84 -25.25
CA ILE A 448 21.76 39.12 -26.40
C ILE A 448 23.06 39.81 -26.81
N LYS A 449 24.19 39.10 -26.78
CA LYS A 449 25.46 39.59 -27.32
C LYS A 449 25.59 39.17 -28.78
N LEU A 450 25.37 40.10 -29.70
CA LEU A 450 25.61 39.89 -31.13
C LEU A 450 27.07 40.22 -31.45
N ASN A 451 27.88 39.20 -31.76
CA ASN A 451 29.20 39.40 -32.34
C ASN A 451 29.08 39.49 -33.86
N SER A 452 29.09 40.70 -34.43
CA SER A 452 29.15 40.88 -35.88
C SER A 452 30.60 40.73 -36.38
N PRO A 453 30.86 39.87 -37.39
CA PRO A 453 32.19 39.76 -37.98
C PRO A 453 32.43 40.91 -38.98
N SER A 454 32.57 42.16 -38.51
CA SER A 454 33.10 43.28 -39.30
C SER A 454 33.36 44.50 -38.42
N THR A 455 34.58 44.63 -37.90
CA THR A 455 35.10 45.92 -37.42
C THR A 455 36.51 46.14 -37.94
N SER A 456 36.62 46.10 -39.26
CA SER A 456 37.56 46.93 -40.00
C SER A 456 36.78 47.50 -41.19
N LEU A 457 36.71 48.83 -41.26
CA LEU A 457 35.98 49.63 -42.27
C LEU A 457 34.46 49.74 -42.05
N LEU A 458 34.05 50.69 -41.21
CA LEU A 458 33.42 51.93 -41.68
C LEU A 458 33.16 52.85 -40.48
N HIS A 459 33.80 54.01 -40.52
CA HIS A 459 33.52 55.15 -39.67
C HIS A 459 32.05 55.57 -39.81
N GLY A 460 31.39 55.76 -38.66
CA GLY A 460 30.32 56.76 -38.53
C GLY A 460 28.93 56.35 -39.02
N THR A 461 28.22 55.54 -38.25
CA THR A 461 26.77 55.76 -38.03
C THR A 461 26.34 55.03 -36.75
N LYS A 462 25.84 55.79 -35.76
CA LYS A 462 25.14 55.25 -34.60
C LYS A 462 23.87 54.55 -35.06
N PHE A 463 23.77 53.23 -34.85
CA PHE A 463 22.49 52.54 -34.85
C PHE A 463 22.13 52.19 -33.40
N SER A 464 21.20 52.96 -32.85
CA SER A 464 20.44 52.57 -31.65
C SER A 464 19.31 51.67 -32.12
N LEU A 465 19.36 50.39 -31.79
CA LEU A 465 18.23 49.49 -31.89
C LEU A 465 17.80 49.11 -30.48
N CYS A 466 16.90 49.93 -29.95
CA CYS A 466 16.01 49.55 -28.87
C CYS A 466 15.02 48.54 -29.46
N SER A 467 15.11 47.27 -29.07
CA SER A 467 14.05 46.30 -29.32
C SER A 467 13.50 45.85 -27.99
N THR A 468 12.41 46.49 -27.60
CA THR A 468 11.46 46.02 -26.60
C THR A 468 10.73 44.80 -27.16
N ILE A 469 10.97 43.61 -26.61
CA ILE A 469 9.98 42.52 -26.44
C ILE A 469 10.30 41.83 -25.12
#